data_AF-A0A6P1I6S2-F1
#
_entry.id   AF-A0A6P1I6S2-F1
#
_cell.length_a   1.000
_cell.length_b   1.000
_cell.length_c   1.000
_cell.angle_alpha   90.00
_cell.angle_beta   90.00
_cell.angle_gamma   90.00
#
_symmetry.space_group_name_H-M   'P 1'
#
loop_
_entity.id
_entity.type
_entity.pdbx_description
1 polymer ?
#
loop_
_entity_poly.entity_id
_entity_poly.type
_entity_poly.pdbx_seq_one_letter_code
_entity_poly.pdbx_strand_id
1 'polypeptide(L)'
;MPDTPEKDHDAIVPGARVRVRVGGSAAGSDWVLGVVVDDYAAEAGSGAGHDWAPVRRWAVAADDGRLVFVDDGDIEPTPPETS
;
A
#
# COMPACT_ATOMS: atom_id res chain seq x y z
N MET A 1 -8.33 2.27 25.30
CA MET A 1 -8.62 2.47 23.86
C MET A 1 -8.41 1.12 23.22
N PRO A 2 -9.27 0.64 22.30
CA PRO A 2 -9.02 -0.65 21.67
C PRO A 2 -7.72 -0.52 20.88
N ASP A 3 -6.78 -1.44 21.12
CA ASP A 3 -5.64 -1.67 20.27
C ASP A 3 -6.17 -1.88 18.86
N THR A 4 -6.03 -0.86 18.01
CA THR A 4 -6.16 -1.10 16.57
C THR A 4 -5.06 -2.09 16.28
N PRO A 5 -5.34 -3.29 15.73
CA PRO A 5 -4.26 -4.18 15.34
C PRO A 5 -3.36 -3.33 14.46
N GLU A 6 -2.16 -3.08 14.94
CA GLU A 6 -1.08 -2.46 14.19
C GLU A 6 -0.96 -3.39 13.00
N LYS A 7 -1.65 -3.08 11.89
CA LYS A 7 -1.54 -3.83 10.65
C LYS A 7 -0.03 -3.94 10.47
N ASP A 8 0.49 -5.16 10.32
CA ASP A 8 1.92 -5.47 10.19
C ASP A 8 2.49 -4.81 8.92
N HIS A 9 2.53 -3.47 8.90
CA HIS A 9 3.06 -2.64 7.85
C HIS A 9 4.58 -2.64 7.91
N ASP A 10 5.18 -3.03 9.05
CA ASP A 10 6.60 -3.31 9.18
C ASP A 10 7.09 -4.43 8.25
N ALA A 11 6.19 -5.30 7.77
CA ALA A 11 6.53 -6.34 6.78
C ALA A 11 6.52 -5.82 5.33
N ILE A 12 6.07 -4.58 5.10
CA ILE A 12 5.96 -3.98 3.77
C ILE A 12 7.25 -3.20 3.52
N VAL A 13 8.10 -3.71 2.64
CA VAL A 13 9.37 -3.08 2.24
C VAL A 13 9.55 -3.25 0.72
N PRO A 14 10.37 -2.44 0.05
CA PRO A 14 10.70 -2.67 -1.36
C PRO A 14 11.15 -4.12 -1.60
N GLY A 15 10.54 -4.78 -2.58
CA GLY A 15 10.70 -6.20 -2.88
C GLY A 15 9.70 -7.14 -2.18
N ALA A 16 8.92 -6.67 -1.21
CA ALA A 16 7.91 -7.47 -0.54
C ALA A 16 6.71 -7.76 -1.45
N ARG A 17 6.17 -8.96 -1.30
CA ARG A 17 4.94 -9.37 -1.97
C ARG A 17 3.73 -8.87 -1.21
N VAL A 18 2.86 -8.16 -1.91
CA VAL A 18 1.72 -7.46 -1.31
C VAL A 18 0.48 -7.62 -2.17
N ARG A 19 -0.67 -7.43 -1.55
CA ARG A 19 -1.92 -7.16 -2.24
C ARG A 19 -2.27 -5.69 -2.06
N VAL A 20 -2.71 -5.05 -3.13
CA VAL A 20 -3.15 -3.66 -3.11
C VAL A 20 -4.57 -3.56 -3.63
N ARG A 21 -5.33 -2.62 -3.04
CA ARG A 21 -6.71 -2.38 -3.43
C ARG A 21 -6.75 -1.42 -4.61
N VAL A 22 -7.27 -1.87 -5.75
CA VAL A 22 -7.35 -1.08 -6.99
C VAL A 22 -8.81 -0.87 -7.36
N GLY A 23 -9.21 0.40 -7.47
CA GLY A 23 -10.60 0.79 -7.74
C GLY A 23 -11.17 1.64 -6.60
N GLY A 24 -11.43 2.91 -6.91
CA GLY A 24 -11.94 3.91 -5.96
C GLY A 24 -13.31 3.56 -5.34
N SER A 25 -13.67 4.33 -4.31
CA SER A 25 -14.60 4.07 -3.19
C SER A 25 -16.05 3.59 -3.45
N ALA A 26 -16.41 3.00 -4.58
CA ALA A 26 -17.77 2.49 -4.79
C ALA A 26 -17.80 1.16 -5.57
N ALA A 27 -18.16 0.10 -4.84
CA ALA A 27 -18.75 -1.16 -5.34
C ALA A 27 -17.91 -2.11 -6.21
N GLY A 28 -16.62 -1.85 -6.44
CA GLY A 28 -15.76 -2.75 -7.24
C GLY A 28 -14.28 -2.54 -7.00
N SER A 29 -13.85 -2.66 -5.75
CA SER A 29 -12.42 -2.67 -5.44
C SER A 29 -11.91 -4.10 -5.50
N ASP A 30 -11.13 -4.40 -6.53
CA ASP A 30 -10.43 -5.67 -6.63
C ASP A 30 -9.07 -5.57 -5.92
N TRP A 31 -8.71 -6.64 -5.22
CA TRP A 31 -7.36 -6.80 -4.69
C TRP A 31 -6.50 -7.38 -5.79
N VAL A 32 -5.42 -6.68 -6.15
CA VAL A 32 -4.41 -7.18 -7.08
C VAL A 32 -3.13 -7.48 -6.34
N LEU A 33 -2.45 -8.54 -6.77
CA LEU A 33 -1.13 -8.87 -6.27
C LEU A 33 -0.08 -8.00 -6.95
N GLY A 34 0.96 -7.66 -6.20
CA GLY A 34 2.06 -6.86 -6.69
C GLY A 34 3.29 -6.98 -5.82
N VAL A 35 4.36 -6.30 -6.22
CA VAL A 35 5.61 -6.19 -5.48
C VAL A 35 5.83 -4.73 -5.16
N VAL A 36 6.18 -4.43 -3.91
CA VAL A 36 6.57 -3.07 -3.53
C VAL A 36 7.82 -2.69 -4.31
N VAL A 37 7.75 -1.58 -5.05
CA VAL A 37 8.88 -1.02 -5.79
C VAL A 37 9.62 -0.02 -4.91
N ASP A 38 8.89 0.79 -4.13
CA ASP A 38 9.49 1.85 -3.32
C ASP A 38 8.63 2.21 -2.10
N ASP A 39 9.28 2.70 -1.04
CA ASP A 39 8.67 3.26 0.18
C ASP A 39 8.96 4.76 0.27
N TYR A 40 7.95 5.57 -0.01
CA TYR A 40 7.99 7.03 0.09
C TYR A 40 7.66 7.54 1.50
N ALA A 41 7.77 6.73 2.55
CA ALA A 41 7.50 7.13 3.95
C ALA A 41 8.21 8.43 4.38
N ALA A 42 9.45 8.63 3.95
CA ALA A 42 10.24 9.81 4.28
C ALA A 42 9.69 11.09 3.62
N GLU A 43 9.02 10.94 2.48
CA GLU A 43 8.39 12.01 1.71
C GLU A 43 6.92 12.20 2.13
N ALA A 44 6.31 11.17 2.71
CA ALA A 44 4.96 11.18 3.27
C ALA A 44 4.96 11.86 4.65
N GLY A 45 4.45 13.09 4.72
CA GLY A 45 4.26 13.81 5.98
C GLY A 45 5.18 15.03 6.19
N SER A 46 6.11 15.32 5.27
CA SER A 46 6.71 16.65 5.21
C SER A 46 5.68 17.61 4.62
N GLY A 47 5.05 18.41 5.47
CA GLY A 47 3.94 19.31 5.13
C GLY A 47 4.25 20.30 4.01
N ALA A 48 4.17 19.85 2.76
CA ALA A 48 4.34 20.67 1.56
C ALA A 48 3.10 21.54 1.24
N GLY A 49 2.21 21.78 2.20
CA GLY A 49 1.04 22.65 2.02
C GLY A 49 0.04 22.14 0.97
N HIS A 50 -0.05 20.83 0.78
CA HIS A 50 -1.02 20.21 -0.13
C HIS A 50 -1.91 19.20 0.58
N ASP A 51 -2.93 19.73 1.26
CA ASP A 51 -4.09 18.94 1.70
C ASP A 51 -4.80 18.21 0.53
N TRP A 52 -4.56 18.63 -0.73
CA TRP A 52 -5.20 18.04 -1.91
C TRP A 52 -4.46 16.83 -2.51
N ALA A 53 -3.25 16.51 -2.05
CA ALA A 53 -2.50 15.33 -2.48
C ALA A 53 -1.85 14.64 -1.28
N PRO A 54 -2.61 13.80 -0.55
CA PRO A 54 -2.00 12.89 0.43
C PRO A 54 -0.93 12.09 -0.30
N VAL A 55 0.31 12.21 0.17
CA VAL A 55 1.44 11.46 -0.39
C VAL A 55 1.20 9.99 -0.08
N ARG A 56 0.87 9.23 -1.13
CA ARG A 56 0.70 7.79 -1.04
C ARG A 56 2.07 7.17 -0.83
N ARG A 57 2.20 6.42 0.27
CA ARG A 57 3.47 5.92 0.79
C ARG A 57 4.10 4.85 -0.09
N TRP A 58 3.30 3.98 -0.70
CA TRP A 58 3.83 2.78 -1.37
C TRP A 58 3.66 2.87 -2.87
N ALA A 59 4.75 2.60 -3.61
CA ALA A 59 4.66 2.24 -5.01
C ALA A 59 4.69 0.72 -5.15
N VAL A 60 3.72 0.15 -5.84
CA VAL A 60 3.59 -1.29 -6.05
C VAL A 60 3.44 -1.59 -7.54
N ALA A 61 4.34 -2.42 -8.07
CA ALA A 61 4.19 -3.00 -9.39
C ALA A 61 3.20 -4.16 -9.29
N ALA A 62 1.98 -3.95 -9.75
CA ALA A 62 0.98 -4.99 -9.85
C ALA A 62 1.36 -5.99 -10.95
N ASP A 63 0.96 -7.25 -10.78
CA ASP A 63 1.28 -8.34 -11.71
C ASP A 63 0.66 -8.15 -13.09
N ASP A 64 -0.37 -7.32 -13.18
CA ASP A 64 -1.00 -6.90 -14.44
C ASP A 64 -0.15 -5.89 -15.22
N GLY A 65 1.02 -5.53 -14.71
CA GLY A 65 1.98 -4.60 -15.31
C GLY A 65 1.73 -3.13 -14.98
N ARG A 66 0.78 -2.80 -14.10
CA ARG A 66 0.50 -1.43 -13.68
C ARG A 66 1.31 -1.04 -12.45
N LEU A 67 1.73 0.23 -12.40
CA LEU A 67 2.28 0.83 -11.18
C LEU A 67 1.15 1.48 -10.39
N VAL A 68 0.90 0.98 -9.18
CA VAL A 68 -0.16 1.45 -8.28
C VAL A 68 0.48 2.17 -7.10
N PHE A 69 -0.05 3.33 -6.76
CA PHE A 69 0.34 4.07 -5.57
C PHE A 69 -0.77 3.93 -4.52
N VAL A 70 -0.43 3.51 -3.31
CA VAL A 70 -1.38 3.29 -2.20
C VAL A 70 -0.80 3.78 -0.88
N ASP A 71 -1.68 4.13 0.06
CA ASP A 71 -1.33 4.32 1.46
C ASP A 71 -1.40 3.01 2.24
N ASP A 72 -1.04 3.08 3.52
CA ASP A 72 -1.09 1.98 4.50
C ASP A 72 -2.51 1.38 4.69
N GLY A 73 -3.58 2.11 4.41
CA GLY A 73 -4.94 1.60 4.43
C GLY A 73 -5.25 0.61 3.29
N ASP A 74 -4.64 0.81 2.13
CA ASP A 74 -4.97 0.12 0.86
C ASP A 74 -3.89 -0.89 0.40
N ILE A 75 -2.92 -1.20 1.26
CA ILE A 75 -1.90 -2.23 1.06
C ILE A 75 -1.92 -3.24 2.21
N GLU A 76 -1.68 -4.51 1.88
CA GLU A 76 -1.51 -5.56 2.88
C GLU A 76 -0.43 -6.55 2.44
N PRO A 77 0.39 -7.06 3.37
CA PRO A 77 1.31 -8.15 3.06
C PRO A 77 0.50 -9.36 2.58
N THR A 78 0.95 -10.03 1.52
CA THR A 78 0.37 -11.33 1.18
C THR A 78 0.76 -12.31 2.28
N PRO A 79 -0.18 -13.07 2.86
CA PRO A 79 0.17 -14.10 3.82
C PRO A 79 1.19 -15.03 3.16
N PRO A 80 2.28 -15.41 3.85
CA PRO A 80 3.23 -16.36 3.31
C PRO A 80 2.45 -17.62 2.98
N GLU A 81 2.49 -18.05 1.71
CA GLU A 81 2.04 -19.40 1.35
C GLU A 81 2.81 -20.35 2.25
N THR A 82 2.13 -20.90 3.25
CA THR A 82 2.72 -21.85 4.19
C THR A 82 2.94 -23.12 3.39
N SER A 83 4.12 -23.25 2.79
CA SER A 83 4.56 -24.45 2.09
C SER A 83 5.30 -25.40 3.02
#